data_AF-A0AB72Z2A8-F1
#
_entry.id   AF-A0AB72Z2A8-F1
#
_cell.length_a   1.000
_cell.length_b   1.000
_cell.length_c   1.000
_cell.angle_alpha   90.00
_cell.angle_beta   90.00
_cell.angle_gamma   90.00
#
_symmetry.space_group_name_H-M   'P 1'
#
loop_
_entity.id
_entity.type
_entity.pdbx_description
1 polymer ?
#
loop_
_entity_poly.entity_id
_entity_poly.type
_entity_poly.pdbx_seq_one_letter_code
_entity_poly.pdbx_strand_id
1 'polypeptide(L)'
;MAGSKASSNAGRGAGTMVIAGIVAPVAVFAIPLVIVVSLMTILIALVQSQYGTTCGSDSLSSTSWVAWAKRIADDDSHGYSQSNRNGDPDYDCSSLVYYALKNAGLDVGSYAFNTTGEPAILEKAGFERHDWTKVADLQTGDVVWQSAHTEIYIGDGRFVGAHQDENGGISGGKAGDQTGNEISVTSYAAGYTAYFRYKGTGNIIGSSGTSNGQAVSGGTGSTELVGMSEQDAMAWFDGRQGPDDFCATYAYGQCTWWTCMRAKKLGWTGVGRYWGNGQDWAASGAKAGFRITKDAPVAGAIISWPAGVQGSDSTYGHVGVVESVDTAKGTITTSEKGAGYKVYSRTMPIVNGGTYVLPDGKITGAGTAGSSDVEQCVASSSGSDGDVDGTHASAEDAKKIARSRMKAYGWDDDDEYECLVQIWTRESGWRWNAENTSSGAYGIPQSLPGSKMASAGQDWRDNASTQIKWGLDYILQRYKTPCGAWAVWQTRNWY
;
A
#
# COMPACT_ATOMS: atom_id res chain seq x y z
N MET A 1 46.33 60.76 -35.62
CA MET A 1 45.91 62.16 -35.84
C MET A 1 44.55 62.34 -35.18
N ALA A 2 44.40 63.42 -34.40
CA ALA A 2 43.15 64.09 -33.93
C ALA A 2 41.95 63.18 -33.56
N GLY A 3 41.48 63.13 -32.32
CA GLY A 3 41.13 64.25 -31.46
C GLY A 3 39.62 64.53 -31.58
N SER A 4 38.92 64.67 -30.44
CA SER A 4 37.86 65.67 -30.19
C SER A 4 36.73 65.17 -29.26
N LYS A 5 36.69 65.83 -28.10
CA LYS A 5 35.55 66.45 -27.39
C LYS A 5 34.64 65.64 -26.47
N ALA A 6 34.59 66.19 -25.25
CA ALA A 6 33.71 65.94 -24.13
C ALA A 6 32.34 66.66 -24.28
N SER A 7 31.36 66.21 -23.50
CA SER A 7 30.20 66.98 -23.01
C SER A 7 29.69 66.30 -21.73
N SER A 8 30.06 66.80 -20.54
CA SER A 8 29.19 67.55 -19.61
C SER A 8 27.91 66.83 -19.16
N ASN A 9 27.77 66.49 -17.88
CA ASN A 9 27.17 67.43 -16.93
C ASN A 9 27.31 66.98 -15.46
N ALA A 10 27.43 67.99 -14.60
CA ALA A 10 27.60 67.94 -13.17
C ALA A 10 26.36 67.47 -12.40
N GLY A 11 26.58 66.99 -11.17
CA GLY A 11 25.90 67.64 -10.04
C GLY A 11 25.40 66.75 -8.91
N ARG A 12 26.19 66.72 -7.82
CA ARG A 12 25.81 66.87 -6.39
C ARG A 12 24.92 65.76 -5.77
N GLY A 13 25.22 65.21 -4.59
CA GLY A 13 26.16 65.64 -3.58
C GLY A 13 26.46 64.50 -2.60
N ALA A 14 27.69 64.53 -2.09
CA ALA A 14 28.13 63.77 -0.94
C ALA A 14 27.51 64.35 0.33
N GLY A 15 27.07 63.48 1.22
CA GLY A 15 26.70 63.77 2.60
C GLY A 15 27.18 62.62 3.47
N THR A 16 28.49 62.58 3.68
CA THR A 16 29.22 61.62 4.51
C THR A 16 28.77 61.72 5.98
N MET A 17 28.34 60.60 6.57
CA MET A 17 28.34 60.41 8.02
C MET A 17 29.20 59.17 8.31
N VAL A 18 30.40 59.38 8.85
CA VAL A 18 31.26 58.32 9.37
C VAL A 18 30.95 58.17 10.85
N ILE A 19 30.46 56.99 11.25
CA ILE A 19 30.57 56.47 12.62
C ILE A 19 31.20 55.09 12.53
N ALA A 20 32.19 54.86 13.38
CA ALA A 20 33.14 53.77 13.37
C ALA A 20 32.53 52.36 13.35
N GLY A 21 33.21 51.42 12.68
CA GLY A 21 33.13 50.00 13.01
C GLY A 21 33.11 49.05 11.82
N ILE A 22 34.30 48.57 11.45
CA ILE A 22 34.59 47.24 10.85
C ILE A 22 33.91 46.90 9.51
N VAL A 23 34.75 46.80 8.48
CA VAL A 23 34.43 46.29 7.15
C VAL A 23 34.26 44.76 7.20
N ALA A 24 33.11 44.27 6.74
CA ALA A 24 32.97 42.93 6.18
C ALA A 24 32.09 43.04 4.91
N PRO A 25 32.53 42.52 3.75
CA PRO A 25 31.77 42.65 2.51
C PRO A 25 30.59 41.67 2.54
N VAL A 26 29.36 42.21 2.60
CA VAL A 26 28.16 41.44 2.25
C VAL A 26 28.17 41.31 0.74
N ALA A 27 28.64 40.16 0.25
CA ALA A 27 28.40 39.74 -1.12
C ALA A 27 26.89 39.56 -1.30
N VAL A 28 26.26 40.53 -1.95
CA VAL A 28 24.92 40.38 -2.51
C VAL A 28 25.03 39.35 -3.63
N PHE A 29 24.86 38.08 -3.28
CA PHE A 29 24.54 37.07 -4.27
C PHE A 29 23.08 37.28 -4.66
N ALA A 30 22.89 38.02 -5.75
CA ALA A 30 21.71 37.86 -6.59
C ALA A 30 21.73 36.44 -7.15
N ILE A 31 21.26 35.48 -6.34
CA ILE A 31 20.90 34.15 -6.83
C ILE A 31 19.68 34.37 -7.73
N PRO A 32 19.69 33.88 -8.98
CA PRO A 32 18.62 34.15 -9.91
C PRO A 32 17.32 33.57 -9.35
N LEU A 33 16.28 34.41 -9.30
CA LEU A 33 14.91 34.08 -8.90
C LEU A 33 14.38 32.78 -9.55
N VAL A 34 14.97 32.37 -10.67
CA VAL A 34 14.72 31.13 -11.40
C VAL A 34 15.05 29.87 -10.58
N ILE A 35 16.10 29.87 -9.75
CA ILE A 35 16.48 28.70 -8.92
C ILE A 35 15.57 28.57 -7.69
N VAL A 36 15.10 29.68 -7.12
CA VAL A 36 14.19 29.68 -5.96
C VAL A 36 12.76 29.31 -6.40
N VAL A 37 12.31 29.76 -7.58
CA VAL A 37 11.03 29.30 -8.16
C VAL A 37 11.11 27.82 -8.57
N SER A 38 12.27 27.35 -9.05
CA SER A 38 12.49 25.92 -9.37
C SER A 38 12.61 25.04 -8.12
N LEU A 39 13.18 25.56 -7.03
CA LEU A 39 13.22 24.87 -5.74
C LEU A 39 11.87 24.88 -5.03
N MET A 40 11.04 25.92 -5.19
CA MET A 40 9.67 25.92 -4.67
C MET A 40 8.71 25.05 -5.49
N THR A 41 8.88 24.91 -6.81
CA THR A 41 8.11 23.92 -7.59
C THR A 41 8.55 22.50 -7.26
N ILE A 42 9.84 22.25 -6.98
CA ILE A 42 10.34 20.97 -6.49
C ILE A 42 9.88 20.72 -5.04
N LEU A 43 9.79 21.73 -4.17
CA LEU A 43 9.25 21.58 -2.81
C LEU A 43 7.74 21.32 -2.83
N ILE A 44 6.99 21.95 -3.73
CA ILE A 44 5.56 21.67 -3.93
C ILE A 44 5.38 20.26 -4.52
N ALA A 45 6.25 19.81 -5.46
CA ALA A 45 6.23 18.44 -5.98
C ALA A 45 6.63 17.38 -4.94
N LEU A 46 7.57 17.69 -4.03
CA LEU A 46 7.98 16.81 -2.93
C LEU A 46 6.92 16.76 -1.82
N VAL A 47 6.27 17.88 -1.53
CA VAL A 47 5.11 17.93 -0.61
C VAL A 47 3.89 17.22 -1.23
N GLN A 48 3.73 17.24 -2.56
CA GLN A 48 2.72 16.43 -3.28
C GLN A 48 3.10 14.94 -3.40
N SER A 49 4.37 14.57 -3.23
CA SER A 49 4.80 13.16 -3.13
C SER A 49 4.62 12.57 -1.72
N GLN A 50 4.46 13.41 -0.70
CA GLN A 50 4.21 13.00 0.69
C GLN A 50 2.77 13.27 1.15
N TYR A 51 2.00 14.04 0.38
CA TYR A 51 0.55 14.09 0.42
C TYR A 51 0.05 13.86 -1.01
N GLY A 52 -0.13 12.58 -1.37
CA GLY A 52 -0.75 12.18 -2.63
C GLY A 52 -2.04 12.96 -2.84
N THR A 53 -1.95 13.99 -3.68
CA THR A 53 -2.99 14.96 -3.92
C THR A 53 -4.03 14.30 -4.82
N THR A 54 -5.28 14.35 -4.34
CA THR A 54 -6.54 14.09 -5.05
C THR A 54 -6.66 12.73 -5.73
N CYS A 55 -7.54 11.90 -5.16
CA CYS A 55 -8.26 10.88 -5.91
C CYS A 55 -8.77 11.51 -7.21
N GLY A 56 -8.14 11.18 -8.33
CA GLY A 56 -8.70 11.46 -9.64
C GLY A 56 -9.95 10.61 -9.79
N SER A 57 -11.10 11.25 -9.71
CA SER A 57 -12.31 10.83 -10.39
C SER A 57 -11.95 10.53 -11.85
N ASP A 58 -12.03 9.26 -12.26
CA ASP A 58 -12.61 8.84 -13.55
C ASP A 58 -12.50 7.32 -13.76
N SER A 59 -13.67 6.67 -13.80
CA SER A 59 -13.97 5.29 -14.24
C SER A 59 -13.56 4.10 -13.33
N LEU A 60 -14.04 4.09 -12.09
CA LEU A 60 -14.13 2.89 -11.26
C LEU A 60 -15.10 1.84 -11.90
N SER A 61 -14.67 0.59 -12.11
CA SER A 61 -15.47 -0.50 -12.73
C SER A 61 -16.42 -1.23 -11.76
N SER A 62 -17.47 -1.89 -12.27
CA SER A 62 -18.68 -2.37 -11.56
C SER A 62 -18.54 -3.55 -10.59
N THR A 63 -17.38 -4.21 -10.51
CA THR A 63 -17.19 -5.49 -9.80
C THR A 63 -16.40 -5.43 -8.49
N SER A 64 -15.80 -4.30 -8.14
CA SER A 64 -15.27 -4.07 -6.78
C SER A 64 -16.37 -3.46 -5.93
N TRP A 65 -16.70 -4.05 -4.77
CA TRP A 65 -17.75 -3.52 -3.90
C TRP A 65 -17.39 -2.16 -3.32
N VAL A 66 -16.11 -1.93 -3.01
CA VAL A 66 -15.60 -0.60 -2.61
C VAL A 66 -15.79 0.42 -3.73
N ALA A 67 -15.36 0.07 -4.95
CA ALA A 67 -15.47 0.94 -6.12
C ALA A 67 -16.94 1.23 -6.47
N TRP A 68 -17.80 0.23 -6.30
CA TRP A 68 -19.23 0.35 -6.51
C TRP A 68 -19.86 1.31 -5.50
N ALA A 69 -19.59 1.12 -4.20
CA ALA A 69 -20.14 1.99 -3.17
C ALA A 69 -19.67 3.44 -3.34
N LYS A 70 -18.41 3.66 -3.74
CA LYS A 70 -17.92 5.00 -4.08
C LYS A 70 -18.66 5.63 -5.26
N ARG A 71 -18.92 4.87 -6.35
CA ARG A 71 -19.69 5.39 -7.48
C ARG A 71 -21.11 5.78 -7.09
N ILE A 72 -21.76 5.01 -6.21
CA ILE A 72 -23.08 5.37 -5.70
C ILE A 72 -23.01 6.64 -4.86
N ALA A 73 -21.95 6.81 -4.05
CA ALA A 73 -21.71 8.03 -3.29
C ALA A 73 -21.39 9.26 -4.17
N ASP A 74 -20.84 9.05 -5.37
CA ASP A 74 -20.55 10.11 -6.34
C ASP A 74 -21.74 10.39 -7.30
N ASP A 75 -22.85 9.66 -7.18
CA ASP A 75 -24.03 9.76 -8.04
C ASP A 75 -25.23 10.33 -7.27
N ASP A 76 -25.45 11.64 -7.44
CA ASP A 76 -26.54 12.39 -6.80
C ASP A 76 -27.96 11.87 -7.12
N SER A 77 -28.12 10.93 -8.05
CA SER A 77 -29.42 10.28 -8.26
C SER A 77 -29.80 9.29 -7.15
N HIS A 78 -28.88 8.96 -6.25
CA HIS A 78 -29.06 8.03 -5.12
C HIS A 78 -28.98 8.75 -3.76
N GLY A 79 -29.98 8.56 -2.90
CA GLY A 79 -30.03 9.13 -1.54
C GLY A 79 -30.18 8.09 -0.44
N TYR A 80 -30.52 8.55 0.76
CA TYR A 80 -30.73 7.68 1.91
C TYR A 80 -32.22 7.47 2.19
N SER A 81 -32.67 6.21 2.28
CA SER A 81 -34.03 5.89 2.72
C SER A 81 -34.15 4.46 3.25
N GLN A 82 -34.68 4.30 4.46
CA GLN A 82 -35.04 2.97 4.98
C GLN A 82 -36.31 2.40 4.31
N SER A 83 -37.22 3.26 3.85
CA SER A 83 -38.46 2.81 3.21
C SER A 83 -38.24 2.41 1.74
N ASN A 84 -37.29 3.07 1.05
CA ASN A 84 -36.97 2.85 -0.37
C ASN A 84 -35.56 2.28 -0.58
N ARG A 85 -35.06 1.49 0.37
CA ARG A 85 -33.68 0.94 0.45
C ARG A 85 -33.23 -0.01 -0.67
N ASN A 86 -34.04 -0.26 -1.69
CA ASN A 86 -33.81 -1.33 -2.66
C ASN A 86 -32.94 -0.91 -3.86
N GLY A 87 -32.33 0.27 -3.83
CA GLY A 87 -31.48 0.78 -4.92
C GLY A 87 -32.27 1.34 -6.10
N ASP A 88 -33.53 1.74 -5.88
CA ASP A 88 -34.39 2.41 -6.85
C ASP A 88 -35.11 3.62 -6.21
N PRO A 89 -34.43 4.76 -6.09
CA PRO A 89 -32.98 4.92 -6.26
C PRO A 89 -32.21 4.74 -4.95
N ASP A 90 -32.87 4.79 -3.80
CA ASP A 90 -32.19 5.04 -2.54
C ASP A 90 -31.68 3.76 -1.85
N TYR A 91 -30.78 3.98 -0.89
CA TYR A 91 -30.20 2.93 -0.06
C TYR A 91 -30.36 3.28 1.42
N ASP A 92 -30.32 2.27 2.29
CA ASP A 92 -29.93 2.49 3.69
C ASP A 92 -28.53 1.95 3.92
N CYS A 93 -28.00 2.15 5.13
CA CYS A 93 -26.63 1.75 5.47
C CYS A 93 -26.33 0.29 5.10
N SER A 94 -27.23 -0.63 5.45
CA SER A 94 -27.07 -2.05 5.17
C SER A 94 -27.39 -2.49 3.73
N SER A 95 -28.33 -1.83 3.05
CA SER A 95 -28.63 -2.16 1.66
C SER A 95 -27.54 -1.69 0.71
N LEU A 96 -26.88 -0.55 1.00
CA LEU A 96 -25.71 -0.10 0.26
C LEU A 96 -24.61 -1.18 0.29
N VAL A 97 -24.29 -1.71 1.48
CA VAL A 97 -23.32 -2.81 1.64
C VAL A 97 -23.78 -4.06 0.88
N TYR A 98 -25.04 -4.47 1.03
CA TYR A 98 -25.59 -5.63 0.31
C TYR A 98 -25.40 -5.53 -1.21
N TYR A 99 -25.81 -4.41 -1.81
CA TYR A 99 -25.74 -4.24 -3.25
C TYR A 99 -24.30 -4.10 -3.74
N ALA A 100 -23.41 -3.49 -2.95
CA ALA A 100 -21.99 -3.45 -3.24
C ALA A 100 -21.40 -4.87 -3.33
N LEU A 101 -21.66 -5.71 -2.31
CA LEU A 101 -21.18 -7.10 -2.27
C LEU A 101 -21.83 -7.96 -3.36
N LYS A 102 -23.12 -7.77 -3.63
CA LYS A 102 -23.84 -8.50 -4.69
C LYS A 102 -23.29 -8.17 -6.08
N ASN A 103 -22.99 -6.90 -6.36
CA ASN A 103 -22.36 -6.47 -7.62
C ASN A 103 -20.94 -7.02 -7.78
N ALA A 104 -20.25 -7.27 -6.67
CA ALA A 104 -18.97 -7.97 -6.68
C ALA A 104 -19.08 -9.49 -6.88
N GLY A 105 -20.30 -10.04 -6.95
CA GLY A 105 -20.55 -11.45 -7.20
C GLY A 105 -20.54 -12.33 -5.94
N LEU A 106 -20.58 -11.74 -4.75
CA LEU A 106 -20.67 -12.49 -3.50
C LEU A 106 -22.10 -12.99 -3.26
N ASP A 107 -22.22 -14.22 -2.74
CA ASP A 107 -23.51 -14.76 -2.33
C ASP A 107 -23.91 -14.23 -0.95
N VAL A 108 -24.55 -13.07 -0.96
CA VAL A 108 -25.13 -12.42 0.23
C VAL A 108 -26.66 -12.60 0.30
N GLY A 109 -27.21 -13.59 -0.41
CA GLY A 109 -28.64 -13.87 -0.46
C GLY A 109 -29.39 -13.14 -1.57
N SER A 110 -30.73 -13.25 -1.54
CA SER A 110 -31.64 -12.72 -2.58
C SER A 110 -32.26 -11.36 -2.26
N TYR A 111 -32.17 -10.93 -1.00
CA TYR A 111 -32.77 -9.69 -0.51
C TYR A 111 -31.77 -8.93 0.35
N ALA A 112 -31.85 -7.59 0.31
CA ALA A 112 -30.99 -6.74 1.11
C ALA A 112 -31.20 -7.02 2.61
N PHE A 113 -30.12 -7.39 3.30
CA PHE A 113 -30.13 -7.62 4.74
C PHE A 113 -30.27 -6.32 5.52
N ASN A 114 -30.68 -6.41 6.78
CA ASN A 114 -30.59 -5.31 7.74
C ASN A 114 -29.36 -5.50 8.65
N THR A 115 -28.95 -4.45 9.37
CA THR A 115 -27.78 -4.48 10.26
C THR A 115 -27.83 -5.58 11.32
N THR A 116 -29.02 -5.99 11.79
CA THR A 116 -29.14 -7.05 12.81
C THR A 116 -28.84 -8.44 12.22
N GLY A 117 -29.29 -8.72 10.99
CA GLY A 117 -29.07 -10.00 10.32
C GLY A 117 -27.78 -10.08 9.49
N GLU A 118 -27.16 -8.93 9.21
CA GLU A 118 -25.95 -8.78 8.41
C GLU A 118 -24.79 -9.68 8.86
N PRO A 119 -24.43 -9.77 10.17
CA PRO A 119 -23.33 -10.62 10.63
C PRO A 119 -23.39 -12.06 10.11
N ALA A 120 -24.53 -12.72 10.26
CA ALA A 120 -24.70 -14.13 9.87
C ALA A 120 -24.61 -14.33 8.35
N ILE A 121 -25.02 -13.32 7.58
CA ILE A 121 -24.97 -13.37 6.11
C ILE A 121 -23.54 -13.15 5.62
N LEU A 122 -22.82 -12.18 6.20
CA LEU A 122 -21.41 -11.93 5.87
C LEU A 122 -20.55 -13.15 6.21
N GLU A 123 -20.74 -13.75 7.39
CA GLU A 123 -20.03 -14.97 7.79
C GLU A 123 -20.28 -16.12 6.79
N LYS A 124 -21.53 -16.32 6.38
CA LYS A 124 -21.88 -17.32 5.36
C LYS A 124 -21.28 -16.98 3.98
N ALA A 125 -21.16 -15.70 3.65
CA ALA A 125 -20.55 -15.22 2.42
C ALA A 125 -19.01 -15.28 2.44
N GLY A 126 -18.39 -15.79 3.52
CA GLY A 126 -16.95 -15.97 3.63
C GLY A 126 -16.20 -14.82 4.30
N PHE A 127 -16.90 -13.99 5.08
CA PHE A 127 -16.27 -13.01 5.94
C PHE A 127 -15.98 -13.60 7.32
N GLU A 128 -14.91 -13.11 7.94
CA GLU A 128 -14.61 -13.35 9.34
C GLU A 128 -14.92 -12.08 10.13
N ARG A 129 -15.64 -12.24 11.24
CA ARG A 129 -15.91 -11.16 12.19
C ARG A 129 -14.68 -10.92 13.07
N HIS A 130 -14.31 -9.67 13.23
CA HIS A 130 -13.29 -9.20 14.14
C HIS A 130 -13.86 -8.09 15.04
N ASP A 131 -13.43 -8.04 16.29
CA ASP A 131 -13.79 -6.92 17.18
C ASP A 131 -13.11 -5.63 16.71
N TRP A 132 -13.85 -4.52 16.75
CA TRP A 132 -13.33 -3.23 16.35
C TRP A 132 -12.59 -2.55 17.50
N THR A 133 -11.33 -2.18 17.28
CA THR A 133 -10.58 -1.41 18.28
C THR A 133 -9.98 -0.11 17.73
N LYS A 134 -9.50 -0.11 16.48
CA LYS A 134 -8.92 1.07 15.82
C LYS A 134 -8.95 0.93 14.30
N VAL A 135 -8.99 2.07 13.62
CA VAL A 135 -8.92 2.19 12.15
C VAL A 135 -7.69 1.49 11.56
N ALA A 136 -6.56 1.48 12.29
CA ALA A 136 -5.33 0.85 11.82
C ALA A 136 -5.44 -0.69 11.68
N ASP A 137 -6.47 -1.31 12.27
CA ASP A 137 -6.73 -2.74 12.11
C ASP A 137 -7.41 -3.06 10.79
N LEU A 138 -7.94 -2.05 10.08
CA LEU A 138 -8.72 -2.24 8.87
C LEU A 138 -7.90 -2.35 7.59
N GLN A 139 -8.47 -3.10 6.66
CA GLN A 139 -8.06 -3.25 5.28
C GLN A 139 -9.17 -2.74 4.37
N THR A 140 -8.80 -2.08 3.28
CA THR A 140 -9.74 -1.64 2.24
C THR A 140 -10.67 -2.79 1.84
N GLY A 141 -11.98 -2.59 1.92
CA GLY A 141 -13.00 -3.59 1.65
C GLY A 141 -13.59 -4.26 2.89
N ASP A 142 -13.02 -4.06 4.07
CA ASP A 142 -13.65 -4.49 5.32
C ASP A 142 -15.00 -3.77 5.52
N VAL A 143 -15.99 -4.53 5.99
CA VAL A 143 -17.32 -3.98 6.33
C VAL A 143 -17.33 -3.69 7.82
N VAL A 144 -17.35 -2.41 8.20
CA VAL A 144 -17.43 -2.01 9.61
C VAL A 144 -18.88 -2.02 10.08
N TRP A 145 -19.10 -2.47 11.32
CA TRP A 145 -20.42 -2.83 11.77
C TRP A 145 -20.68 -2.49 13.25
N GLN A 146 -21.89 -2.02 13.50
CA GLN A 146 -22.55 -2.02 14.81
C GLN A 146 -24.03 -2.35 14.62
N SER A 147 -24.74 -2.63 15.72
CA SER A 147 -26.14 -3.08 15.64
C SER A 147 -27.07 -2.14 14.88
N ALA A 148 -26.78 -0.84 14.85
CA ALA A 148 -27.61 0.18 14.20
C ALA A 148 -27.04 0.72 12.87
N HIS A 149 -25.78 0.42 12.52
CA HIS A 149 -25.11 1.06 11.38
C HIS A 149 -23.98 0.20 10.80
N THR A 150 -23.78 0.27 9.49
CA THR A 150 -22.73 -0.46 8.76
C THR A 150 -22.20 0.36 7.58
N GLU A 151 -20.92 0.22 7.27
CA GLU A 151 -20.24 0.92 6.18
C GLU A 151 -19.09 0.09 5.59
N ILE A 152 -18.56 0.53 4.44
CA ILE A 152 -17.39 -0.10 3.81
C ILE A 152 -16.18 0.80 4.05
N TYR A 153 -15.11 0.24 4.61
CA TYR A 153 -13.85 0.93 4.70
C TYR A 153 -13.12 0.97 3.36
N ILE A 154 -12.67 2.14 2.94
CA ILE A 154 -12.07 2.36 1.62
C ILE A 154 -10.57 2.66 1.66
N GLY A 155 -9.95 2.58 2.84
CA GLY A 155 -8.54 2.92 3.07
C GLY A 155 -8.34 4.34 3.62
N ASP A 156 -7.12 4.61 4.10
CA ASP A 156 -6.68 5.92 4.61
C ASP A 156 -7.58 6.53 5.70
N GLY A 157 -8.20 5.70 6.53
CA GLY A 157 -9.14 6.19 7.55
C GLY A 157 -10.48 6.70 6.99
N ARG A 158 -10.82 6.34 5.75
CA ARG A 158 -12.06 6.75 5.09
C ARG A 158 -13.02 5.59 4.94
N PHE A 159 -14.31 5.93 4.99
CA PHE A 159 -15.44 5.01 4.92
C PHE A 159 -16.43 5.53 3.88
N VAL A 160 -17.05 4.63 3.15
CA VAL A 160 -18.19 4.95 2.28
C VAL A 160 -19.44 4.32 2.89
N GLY A 161 -20.46 5.15 3.08
CA GLY A 161 -21.66 4.78 3.82
C GLY A 161 -22.87 5.57 3.36
N ALA A 162 -24.05 5.02 3.64
CA ALA A 162 -25.32 5.73 3.56
C ALA A 162 -25.72 6.12 4.98
N HIS A 163 -25.89 7.40 5.26
CA HIS A 163 -25.86 7.96 6.62
C HIS A 163 -27.24 8.28 7.17
N GLN A 164 -27.98 9.18 6.50
CA GLN A 164 -29.26 9.74 6.97
C GLN A 164 -29.93 10.52 5.83
N ASP A 165 -31.23 10.74 5.93
CA ASP A 165 -32.02 11.50 4.94
C ASP A 165 -31.76 13.02 5.00
N GLU A 166 -32.44 13.81 4.14
CA GLU A 166 -32.28 15.25 4.02
C GLU A 166 -32.64 16.07 5.27
N ASN A 167 -33.36 15.45 6.22
CA ASN A 167 -33.75 16.02 7.49
C ASN A 167 -32.93 15.47 8.67
N GLY A 168 -31.91 14.65 8.40
CA GLY A 168 -31.13 13.93 9.42
C GLY A 168 -31.90 12.77 10.05
N GLY A 169 -32.91 12.26 9.36
CA GLY A 169 -33.78 11.16 9.77
C GLY A 169 -33.55 9.88 8.97
N ILE A 170 -34.55 9.00 9.00
CA ILE A 170 -34.48 7.65 8.40
C ILE A 170 -35.30 7.48 7.11
N SER A 171 -36.13 8.46 6.76
CA SER A 171 -37.03 8.40 5.60
C SER A 171 -37.32 9.82 5.11
N GLY A 172 -36.62 10.19 4.04
CA GLY A 172 -36.82 11.43 3.33
C GLY A 172 -38.14 11.52 2.59
N GLY A 173 -38.54 12.74 2.24
CA GLY A 173 -39.73 13.01 1.42
C GLY A 173 -39.47 12.92 -0.08
N LYS A 174 -38.21 12.85 -0.51
CA LYS A 174 -37.77 12.82 -1.91
C LYS A 174 -36.65 11.79 -2.10
N ALA A 175 -36.53 11.27 -3.33
CA ALA A 175 -35.50 10.32 -3.72
C ALA A 175 -34.25 11.04 -4.28
N GLY A 176 -33.09 10.39 -4.23
CA GLY A 176 -31.79 10.92 -4.67
C GLY A 176 -31.06 11.73 -3.58
N ASP A 177 -29.85 12.21 -3.85
CA ASP A 177 -29.10 13.02 -2.88
C ASP A 177 -29.53 14.50 -2.92
N GLN A 178 -30.06 14.98 -1.80
CA GLN A 178 -30.50 16.35 -1.60
C GLN A 178 -29.53 17.18 -0.77
N THR A 179 -28.57 16.55 -0.08
CA THR A 179 -27.66 17.24 0.87
C THR A 179 -26.19 17.15 0.48
N GLY A 180 -25.84 16.32 -0.51
CA GLY A 180 -24.46 15.96 -0.85
C GLY A 180 -23.82 15.04 0.19
N ASN A 181 -24.60 14.50 1.14
CA ASN A 181 -24.08 13.79 2.31
C ASN A 181 -24.90 12.54 2.67
N GLU A 182 -26.00 12.25 1.97
CA GLU A 182 -26.85 11.11 2.30
C GLU A 182 -26.13 9.78 2.06
N ILE A 183 -25.42 9.68 0.94
CA ILE A 183 -24.42 8.64 0.68
C ILE A 183 -23.10 9.35 0.40
N SER A 184 -22.09 9.14 1.24
CA SER A 184 -20.86 9.91 1.11
C SER A 184 -19.65 9.18 1.65
N VAL A 185 -18.48 9.67 1.25
CA VAL A 185 -17.20 9.26 1.82
C VAL A 185 -16.87 10.16 3.01
N THR A 186 -16.72 9.56 4.19
CA THR A 186 -16.37 10.27 5.42
C THR A 186 -15.06 9.76 6.00
N SER A 187 -14.44 10.54 6.88
CA SER A 187 -13.23 10.14 7.65
C SER A 187 -13.56 9.68 9.07
N TYR A 188 -14.84 9.41 9.36
CA TYR A 188 -15.34 9.17 10.71
C TYR A 188 -15.44 7.68 11.02
N ALA A 189 -14.88 7.25 12.16
CA ALA A 189 -14.84 5.85 12.58
C ALA A 189 -15.33 5.62 14.02
N ALA A 190 -16.22 6.48 14.54
CA ALA A 190 -16.68 6.31 15.92
C ALA A 190 -18.04 5.58 15.96
N GLY A 191 -18.11 4.52 16.77
CA GLY A 191 -19.35 3.79 17.06
C GLY A 191 -19.37 2.34 16.59
N TYR A 192 -18.49 1.92 15.69
CA TYR A 192 -18.41 0.52 15.27
C TYR A 192 -17.90 -0.39 16.38
N THR A 193 -18.48 -1.59 16.44
CA THR A 193 -18.15 -2.62 17.44
C THR A 193 -17.41 -3.80 16.85
N ALA A 194 -17.54 -4.01 15.55
CA ALA A 194 -16.85 -5.05 14.81
C ALA A 194 -16.54 -4.59 13.39
N TYR A 195 -15.68 -5.35 12.72
CA TYR A 195 -15.56 -5.32 11.28
C TYR A 195 -15.55 -6.75 10.74
N PHE A 196 -15.99 -6.90 9.51
CA PHE A 196 -16.01 -8.15 8.78
C PHE A 196 -14.96 -8.08 7.69
N ARG A 197 -14.00 -9.00 7.75
CA ARG A 197 -12.95 -9.14 6.76
C ARG A 197 -13.24 -10.31 5.86
N TYR A 198 -13.28 -10.08 4.56
CA TYR A 198 -13.47 -11.16 3.61
C TYR A 198 -12.25 -12.10 3.61
N LYS A 199 -12.47 -13.40 3.87
CA LYS A 199 -11.42 -14.42 3.95
C LYS A 199 -11.29 -15.28 2.69
N GLY A 200 -12.32 -15.29 1.85
CA GLY A 200 -12.39 -16.12 0.65
C GLY A 200 -12.91 -17.52 0.96
N THR A 201 -14.00 -17.92 0.30
CA THR A 201 -14.50 -19.31 0.32
C THR A 201 -14.61 -19.82 -1.10
N GLY A 202 -13.98 -20.97 -1.38
CA GLY A 202 -13.96 -21.60 -2.69
C GLY A 202 -13.43 -20.69 -3.80
N ASN A 203 -12.45 -19.86 -3.48
CA ASN A 203 -12.02 -18.73 -4.31
C ASN A 203 -10.76 -19.01 -5.15
N ILE A 204 -10.14 -20.18 -4.97
CA ILE A 204 -9.09 -20.70 -5.86
C ILE A 204 -9.64 -21.88 -6.65
N ILE A 205 -9.64 -21.76 -7.98
CA ILE A 205 -10.11 -22.78 -8.91
C ILE A 205 -8.88 -23.46 -9.52
N GLY A 206 -8.74 -24.78 -9.33
CA GLY A 206 -7.71 -25.59 -9.98
C GLY A 206 -8.30 -26.82 -10.66
N SER A 207 -7.47 -27.58 -11.35
CA SER A 207 -7.90 -28.80 -12.06
C SER A 207 -8.43 -29.90 -11.12
N SER A 208 -8.01 -29.90 -9.86
CA SER A 208 -8.47 -30.82 -8.80
C SER A 208 -9.75 -30.34 -8.09
N GLY A 209 -10.35 -29.24 -8.55
CA GLY A 209 -11.53 -28.62 -7.96
C GLY A 209 -11.22 -27.29 -7.29
N THR A 210 -12.16 -26.85 -6.47
CA THR A 210 -12.12 -25.55 -5.81
C THR A 210 -11.51 -25.68 -4.40
N SER A 211 -10.66 -24.73 -4.03
CA SER A 211 -10.01 -24.62 -2.72
C SER A 211 -10.12 -23.20 -2.18
N ASN A 212 -9.88 -23.04 -0.88
CA ASN A 212 -9.84 -21.72 -0.25
C ASN A 212 -8.43 -21.15 -0.40
N GLY A 213 -8.30 -19.82 -0.41
CA GLY A 213 -7.00 -19.18 -0.31
C GLY A 213 -7.11 -17.70 0.01
N GLN A 214 -6.01 -17.11 0.43
CA GLN A 214 -5.94 -15.70 0.78
C GLN A 214 -4.83 -15.04 -0.03
N ALA A 215 -4.96 -13.72 -0.25
CA ALA A 215 -3.87 -12.94 -0.78
C ALA A 215 -2.67 -13.03 0.18
N VAL A 216 -1.45 -13.09 -0.36
CA VAL A 216 -0.22 -13.19 0.44
C VAL A 216 0.64 -11.98 0.16
N SER A 217 0.98 -11.23 1.21
CA SER A 217 1.88 -10.08 1.10
C SER A 217 3.24 -10.50 0.61
N GLY A 218 3.85 -9.68 -0.25
CA GLY A 218 5.18 -9.93 -0.77
C GLY A 218 5.46 -9.13 -2.03
N GLY A 219 6.69 -9.22 -2.50
CA GLY A 219 7.10 -8.65 -3.78
C GLY A 219 7.97 -9.62 -4.55
N THR A 220 8.12 -9.40 -5.85
CA THR A 220 9.06 -10.14 -6.72
C THR A 220 10.52 -9.69 -6.54
N GLY A 221 10.78 -8.77 -5.60
CA GLY A 221 12.12 -8.24 -5.30
C GLY A 221 12.74 -7.42 -6.42
N SER A 222 12.01 -7.15 -7.51
CA SER A 222 12.53 -6.45 -8.68
C SER A 222 12.28 -4.95 -8.58
N THR A 223 13.35 -4.21 -8.33
CA THR A 223 13.38 -2.75 -8.46
C THR A 223 13.68 -2.41 -9.93
N GLU A 224 13.12 -1.31 -10.45
CA GLU A 224 13.45 -0.76 -11.79
C GLU A 224 12.81 -1.42 -13.02
N LEU A 225 11.59 -1.98 -12.91
CA LEU A 225 10.86 -2.47 -14.09
C LEU A 225 10.19 -1.34 -14.89
N VAL A 226 9.75 -0.29 -14.22
CA VAL A 226 9.06 0.84 -14.85
C VAL A 226 10.04 1.62 -15.74
N GLY A 227 9.63 1.90 -16.98
CA GLY A 227 10.45 2.60 -17.96
C GLY A 227 11.31 1.67 -18.84
N MET A 228 11.32 0.36 -18.58
CA MET A 228 12.04 -0.60 -19.43
C MET A 228 11.48 -0.62 -20.85
N SER A 229 12.40 -0.65 -21.81
CA SER A 229 12.15 -0.92 -23.22
C SER A 229 12.17 -2.42 -23.50
N GLU A 230 11.78 -2.79 -24.72
CA GLU A 230 11.90 -4.15 -25.23
C GLU A 230 13.36 -4.62 -25.23
N GLN A 231 14.30 -3.74 -25.55
CA GLN A 231 15.73 -4.05 -25.54
C GLN A 231 16.22 -4.36 -24.13
N ASP A 232 15.78 -3.61 -23.13
CA ASP A 232 16.12 -3.85 -21.72
C ASP A 232 15.59 -5.21 -21.25
N ALA A 233 14.37 -5.58 -21.67
CA ALA A 233 13.78 -6.88 -21.35
C ALA A 233 14.48 -8.04 -22.07
N MET A 234 14.89 -7.84 -23.34
CA MET A 234 15.63 -8.84 -24.12
C MET A 234 17.05 -9.04 -23.59
N ALA A 235 17.66 -8.02 -22.98
CA ALA A 235 18.96 -8.14 -22.33
C ALA A 235 18.97 -9.18 -21.19
N TRP A 236 17.81 -9.51 -20.61
CA TRP A 236 17.70 -10.62 -19.65
C TRP A 236 18.00 -12.01 -20.24
N PHE A 237 17.94 -12.14 -21.57
CA PHE A 237 18.05 -13.39 -22.31
C PHE A 237 19.00 -13.24 -23.50
N ASP A 238 20.13 -12.54 -23.30
CA ASP A 238 21.17 -12.36 -24.32
C ASP A 238 20.66 -11.76 -25.64
N GLY A 239 19.71 -10.82 -25.55
CA GLY A 239 19.11 -10.15 -26.70
C GLY A 239 18.02 -10.97 -27.41
N ARG A 240 17.51 -12.05 -26.79
CA ARG A 240 16.42 -12.88 -27.32
C ARG A 240 15.08 -12.55 -26.71
N GLN A 241 14.00 -12.97 -27.37
CA GLN A 241 12.63 -12.83 -26.87
C GLN A 241 12.28 -13.99 -25.92
N GLY A 242 12.99 -14.04 -24.80
CA GLY A 242 12.89 -15.12 -23.81
C GLY A 242 13.86 -16.27 -24.11
N PRO A 243 13.89 -17.31 -23.25
CA PRO A 243 14.70 -18.50 -23.50
C PRO A 243 14.33 -19.13 -24.84
N ASP A 244 15.30 -19.35 -25.72
CA ASP A 244 15.11 -19.91 -27.07
C ASP A 244 14.01 -19.21 -27.89
N ASP A 245 13.90 -17.89 -27.76
CA ASP A 245 12.88 -17.05 -28.42
C ASP A 245 11.43 -17.50 -28.13
N PHE A 246 11.21 -18.13 -26.97
CA PHE A 246 9.90 -18.68 -26.58
C PHE A 246 8.77 -17.64 -26.67
N CYS A 247 9.03 -16.39 -26.29
CA CYS A 247 8.04 -15.32 -26.25
C CYS A 247 7.84 -14.62 -27.61
N ALA A 248 8.62 -14.98 -28.65
CA ALA A 248 8.45 -14.43 -30.00
C ALA A 248 7.12 -14.83 -30.67
N THR A 249 6.38 -15.78 -30.10
CA THR A 249 5.02 -16.13 -30.56
C THR A 249 3.98 -15.09 -30.16
N TYR A 250 4.30 -14.20 -29.23
CA TYR A 250 3.49 -13.05 -28.87
C TYR A 250 3.97 -11.81 -29.64
N ALA A 251 3.02 -10.96 -30.04
CA ALA A 251 3.33 -9.76 -30.80
C ALA A 251 4.31 -8.86 -30.02
N TYR A 252 5.45 -8.54 -30.66
CA TYR A 252 6.55 -7.83 -30.06
C TYR A 252 6.11 -6.53 -29.35
N GLY A 253 6.58 -6.34 -28.12
CA GLY A 253 6.30 -5.13 -27.32
C GLY A 253 4.86 -5.01 -26.79
N GLN A 254 3.98 -5.97 -27.05
CA GLN A 254 2.61 -5.97 -26.50
C GLN A 254 2.55 -6.50 -25.06
N CYS A 255 1.38 -6.36 -24.43
CA CYS A 255 1.12 -6.83 -23.06
C CYS A 255 1.43 -8.32 -22.85
N THR A 256 1.03 -9.16 -23.80
CA THR A 256 1.27 -10.61 -23.78
C THR A 256 2.75 -10.95 -23.95
N TRP A 257 3.47 -10.20 -24.78
CA TRP A 257 4.92 -10.34 -24.93
C TRP A 257 5.65 -9.97 -23.65
N TRP A 258 5.35 -8.80 -23.06
CA TRP A 258 5.95 -8.39 -21.79
C TRP A 258 5.69 -9.40 -20.68
N THR A 259 4.43 -9.82 -20.53
CA THR A 259 4.04 -10.79 -19.51
C THR A 259 4.78 -12.11 -19.71
N CYS A 260 4.94 -12.60 -20.94
CA CYS A 260 5.75 -13.78 -21.23
C CYS A 260 7.22 -13.59 -20.82
N MET A 261 7.85 -12.49 -21.25
CA MET A 261 9.25 -12.17 -20.94
C MET A 261 9.47 -12.12 -19.43
N ARG A 262 8.60 -11.40 -18.72
CA ARG A 262 8.67 -11.21 -17.27
C ARG A 262 8.40 -12.49 -16.51
N ALA A 263 7.39 -13.27 -16.91
CA ALA A 263 7.11 -14.57 -16.31
C ALA A 263 8.30 -15.54 -16.47
N LYS A 264 8.92 -15.60 -17.66
CA LYS A 264 10.14 -16.39 -17.87
C LYS A 264 11.31 -15.90 -17.03
N LYS A 265 11.45 -14.58 -16.84
CA LYS A 265 12.49 -14.00 -15.97
C LYS A 265 12.28 -14.37 -14.50
N LEU A 266 11.03 -14.49 -14.07
CA LEU A 266 10.64 -14.97 -12.75
C LEU A 266 10.73 -16.50 -12.61
N GLY A 267 11.08 -17.23 -13.66
CA GLY A 267 11.24 -18.69 -13.60
C GLY A 267 9.97 -19.49 -13.89
N TRP A 268 8.92 -18.88 -14.46
CA TRP A 268 7.73 -19.64 -14.89
C TRP A 268 8.07 -20.66 -15.97
N THR A 269 7.85 -21.95 -15.67
CA THR A 269 8.12 -23.04 -16.62
C THR A 269 6.92 -23.34 -17.51
N GLY A 270 5.68 -23.26 -17.01
CA GLY A 270 4.49 -23.70 -17.75
C GLY A 270 3.68 -22.65 -18.53
N VAL A 271 4.12 -21.38 -18.61
CA VAL A 271 3.48 -20.40 -19.51
C VAL A 271 3.55 -20.90 -20.95
N GLY A 272 2.40 -21.04 -21.62
CA GLY A 272 2.31 -21.54 -22.99
C GLY A 272 2.67 -20.49 -24.05
N ARG A 273 2.91 -20.94 -25.28
CA ARG A 273 3.26 -20.08 -26.44
C ARG A 273 2.06 -19.41 -27.11
N TYR A 274 0.85 -19.93 -26.86
CA TYR A 274 -0.36 -19.55 -27.59
C TYR A 274 -1.55 -19.36 -26.64
N TRP A 275 -1.36 -18.64 -25.53
CA TRP A 275 -2.43 -18.38 -24.56
C TRP A 275 -3.45 -17.33 -25.01
N GLY A 276 -3.28 -16.78 -26.21
CA GLY A 276 -4.23 -15.83 -26.83
C GLY A 276 -3.94 -14.38 -26.46
N ASN A 277 -4.98 -13.56 -26.49
CA ASN A 277 -4.96 -12.15 -26.14
C ASN A 277 -4.93 -11.95 -24.61
N GLY A 278 -4.76 -10.72 -24.14
CA GLY A 278 -4.61 -10.41 -22.71
C GLY A 278 -5.72 -11.01 -21.83
N GLN A 279 -6.98 -10.97 -22.28
CA GLN A 279 -8.12 -11.56 -21.56
C GLN A 279 -8.15 -13.11 -21.53
N ASP A 280 -7.45 -13.77 -22.44
CA ASP A 280 -7.54 -15.22 -22.60
C ASP A 280 -6.61 -15.96 -21.62
N TRP A 281 -5.62 -15.27 -21.04
CA TRP A 281 -4.54 -15.88 -20.27
C TRP A 281 -5.01 -16.61 -19.01
N ALA A 282 -6.03 -16.11 -18.31
CA ALA A 282 -6.58 -16.83 -17.16
C ALA A 282 -7.22 -18.16 -17.56
N ALA A 283 -8.03 -18.16 -18.62
CA ALA A 283 -8.67 -19.38 -19.13
C ALA A 283 -7.64 -20.36 -19.71
N SER A 284 -6.64 -19.86 -20.43
CA SER A 284 -5.55 -20.65 -20.99
C SER A 284 -4.65 -21.24 -19.89
N GLY A 285 -4.34 -20.48 -18.85
CA GLY A 285 -3.61 -20.95 -17.67
C GLY A 285 -4.37 -22.05 -16.94
N ALA A 286 -5.67 -21.87 -16.69
CA ALA A 286 -6.51 -22.89 -16.07
C ALA A 286 -6.54 -24.19 -16.90
N LYS A 287 -6.67 -24.09 -18.23
CA LYS A 287 -6.59 -25.26 -19.14
C LYS A 287 -5.21 -25.93 -19.12
N ALA A 288 -4.15 -25.16 -18.87
CA ALA A 288 -2.79 -25.67 -18.73
C ALA A 288 -2.51 -26.25 -17.33
N GLY A 289 -3.49 -26.26 -16.42
CA GLY A 289 -3.37 -26.87 -15.09
C GLY A 289 -3.05 -25.88 -13.96
N PHE A 290 -2.92 -24.59 -14.26
CA PHE A 290 -2.67 -23.58 -13.25
C PHE A 290 -3.91 -23.29 -12.41
N ARG A 291 -3.68 -22.95 -11.15
CA ARG A 291 -4.73 -22.44 -10.26
C ARG A 291 -5.03 -20.99 -10.61
N ILE A 292 -6.30 -20.61 -10.58
CA ILE A 292 -6.75 -19.24 -10.81
C ILE A 292 -7.59 -18.72 -9.65
N THR A 293 -7.59 -17.41 -9.44
CA THR A 293 -8.36 -16.74 -8.37
C THR A 293 -8.68 -15.29 -8.74
N LYS A 294 -9.65 -14.67 -8.06
CA LYS A 294 -10.01 -13.25 -8.24
C LYS A 294 -9.61 -12.36 -7.07
N ASP A 295 -9.19 -12.94 -5.95
CA ASP A 295 -9.08 -12.28 -4.65
C ASP A 295 -7.94 -12.83 -3.78
N ALA A 296 -7.24 -13.89 -4.20
CA ALA A 296 -6.10 -14.46 -3.49
C ALA A 296 -4.77 -14.38 -4.28
N PRO A 297 -4.34 -13.20 -4.77
CA PRO A 297 -3.08 -13.08 -5.49
C PRO A 297 -1.86 -13.28 -4.60
N VAL A 298 -0.77 -13.67 -5.25
CA VAL A 298 0.59 -13.67 -4.70
C VAL A 298 1.50 -12.87 -5.63
N ALA A 299 2.61 -12.35 -5.11
CA ALA A 299 3.62 -11.71 -5.96
C ALA A 299 4.15 -12.71 -7.00
N GLY A 300 4.32 -12.23 -8.23
CA GLY A 300 4.70 -13.00 -9.41
C GLY A 300 3.57 -13.78 -10.08
N ALA A 301 2.34 -13.68 -9.58
CA ALA A 301 1.15 -14.13 -10.30
C ALA A 301 0.97 -13.33 -11.60
N ILE A 302 0.38 -13.96 -12.62
CA ILE A 302 -0.04 -13.27 -13.83
C ILE A 302 -1.47 -12.79 -13.61
N ILE A 303 -1.78 -11.54 -13.95
CA ILE A 303 -3.15 -11.02 -13.91
C ILE A 303 -3.68 -10.79 -15.32
N SER A 304 -4.85 -11.34 -15.62
CA SER A 304 -5.54 -11.24 -16.91
C SER A 304 -6.87 -10.51 -16.72
N TRP A 305 -7.05 -9.42 -17.46
CA TRP A 305 -8.26 -8.59 -17.43
C TRP A 305 -9.12 -8.85 -18.67
N PRO A 306 -10.44 -9.08 -18.50
CA PRO A 306 -11.39 -9.10 -19.60
C PRO A 306 -11.42 -7.77 -20.36
N ALA A 307 -11.85 -7.80 -21.61
CA ALA A 307 -12.06 -6.60 -22.41
C ALA A 307 -12.87 -5.51 -21.69
N GLY A 308 -12.37 -4.26 -21.73
CA GLY A 308 -13.00 -3.09 -21.11
C GLY A 308 -12.87 -2.99 -19.59
N VAL A 309 -12.28 -3.97 -18.91
CA VAL A 309 -12.05 -3.94 -17.46
C VAL A 309 -10.71 -3.23 -17.15
N GLN A 310 -10.67 -2.38 -16.12
CA GLN A 310 -9.48 -1.60 -15.75
C GLN A 310 -8.88 -0.79 -16.90
N GLY A 311 -9.72 -0.22 -17.78
CA GLY A 311 -9.29 0.54 -18.96
C GLY A 311 -8.57 -0.31 -20.02
N SER A 312 -8.72 -1.64 -19.97
CA SER A 312 -8.17 -2.53 -20.99
C SER A 312 -8.87 -2.36 -22.34
N ASP A 313 -8.20 -2.83 -23.39
CA ASP A 313 -8.74 -2.81 -24.75
C ASP A 313 -10.10 -3.54 -24.81
N SER A 314 -11.08 -2.92 -25.49
CA SER A 314 -12.46 -3.40 -25.56
C SER A 314 -12.65 -4.66 -26.41
N THR A 315 -11.61 -5.10 -27.12
CA THR A 315 -11.61 -6.33 -27.92
C THR A 315 -10.68 -7.38 -27.34
N TYR A 316 -9.49 -6.99 -26.89
CA TYR A 316 -8.40 -7.91 -26.53
C TYR A 316 -8.17 -8.08 -25.02
N GLY A 317 -8.75 -7.19 -24.20
CA GLY A 317 -8.44 -7.11 -22.77
C GLY A 317 -6.98 -6.76 -22.51
N HIS A 318 -6.47 -7.16 -21.36
CA HIS A 318 -5.09 -6.87 -20.96
C HIS A 318 -4.49 -7.94 -20.07
N VAL A 319 -3.17 -8.00 -19.99
CA VAL A 319 -2.45 -8.93 -19.11
C VAL A 319 -1.18 -8.28 -18.58
N GLY A 320 -0.83 -8.59 -17.34
CA GLY A 320 0.38 -8.12 -16.68
C GLY A 320 0.88 -9.09 -15.62
N VAL A 321 1.93 -8.69 -14.91
CA VAL A 321 2.49 -9.45 -13.78
C VAL A 321 2.23 -8.68 -12.49
N VAL A 322 1.79 -9.37 -11.45
CA VAL A 322 1.69 -8.83 -10.09
C VAL A 322 3.10 -8.75 -9.51
N GLU A 323 3.63 -7.55 -9.33
CA GLU A 323 4.99 -7.36 -8.80
C GLU A 323 5.01 -7.28 -7.28
N SER A 324 3.96 -6.77 -6.66
CA SER A 324 3.77 -6.84 -5.22
C SER A 324 2.32 -7.00 -4.81
N VAL A 325 2.12 -7.58 -3.63
CA VAL A 325 0.85 -7.64 -2.92
C VAL A 325 1.09 -7.02 -1.54
N ASP A 326 0.25 -6.06 -1.17
CA ASP A 326 0.23 -5.45 0.17
C ASP A 326 -1.13 -5.78 0.78
N THR A 327 -1.20 -6.86 1.56
CA THR A 327 -2.44 -7.32 2.19
C THR A 327 -2.87 -6.40 3.32
N ALA A 328 -1.96 -5.61 3.90
CA ALA A 328 -2.34 -4.60 4.89
C ALA A 328 -3.10 -3.43 4.24
N LYS A 329 -2.74 -3.07 3.01
CA LYS A 329 -3.46 -2.05 2.22
C LYS A 329 -4.59 -2.61 1.36
N GLY A 330 -4.62 -3.93 1.17
CA GLY A 330 -5.57 -4.59 0.27
C GLY A 330 -5.27 -4.33 -1.21
N THR A 331 -4.01 -4.08 -1.57
CA THR A 331 -3.62 -3.65 -2.93
C THR A 331 -2.57 -4.57 -3.56
N ILE A 332 -2.48 -4.49 -4.88
CA ILE A 332 -1.39 -5.02 -5.69
C ILE A 332 -0.68 -3.89 -6.43
N THR A 333 0.58 -4.13 -6.80
CA THR A 333 1.26 -3.37 -7.84
C THR A 333 1.61 -4.29 -9.01
N THR A 334 1.56 -3.77 -10.23
CA THR A 334 1.74 -4.55 -11.45
C THR A 334 2.92 -4.06 -12.29
N SER A 335 3.43 -4.90 -13.20
CA SER A 335 4.21 -4.46 -14.35
C SER A 335 3.49 -4.82 -15.64
N GLU A 336 3.29 -3.81 -16.48
CA GLU A 336 2.41 -3.88 -17.65
C GLU A 336 3.05 -3.16 -18.86
N LYS A 337 2.59 -3.51 -20.07
CA LYS A 337 3.06 -2.90 -21.32
C LYS A 337 1.99 -2.93 -22.39
N GLY A 338 2.04 -2.01 -23.33
CA GLY A 338 1.32 -2.07 -24.61
C GLY A 338 2.24 -1.60 -25.73
N ALA A 339 1.90 -1.89 -26.99
CA ALA A 339 2.71 -1.43 -28.12
C ALA A 339 2.93 0.09 -28.09
N GLY A 340 4.19 0.50 -28.25
CA GLY A 340 4.60 1.91 -28.22
C GLY A 340 4.78 2.50 -26.82
N TYR A 341 4.49 1.74 -25.76
CA TYR A 341 4.70 2.17 -24.37
C TYR A 341 5.91 1.47 -23.75
N LYS A 342 6.64 2.20 -22.92
CA LYS A 342 7.58 1.61 -21.96
C LYS A 342 6.78 0.85 -20.88
N VAL A 343 7.44 -0.05 -20.17
CA VAL A 343 6.81 -0.74 -19.05
C VAL A 343 6.31 0.28 -18.03
N TYR A 344 5.08 0.11 -17.58
CA TYR A 344 4.45 0.97 -16.57
C TYR A 344 3.92 0.11 -15.43
N SER A 345 3.59 0.77 -14.32
CA SER A 345 3.03 0.12 -13.14
C SER A 345 1.73 0.79 -12.73
N ARG A 346 0.81 -0.02 -12.21
CA ARG A 346 -0.42 0.44 -11.58
C ARG A 346 -0.52 -0.16 -10.19
N THR A 347 -0.99 0.66 -9.24
CA THR A 347 -1.43 0.17 -7.93
C THR A 347 -2.94 0.09 -7.94
N MET A 348 -3.50 -1.06 -7.59
CA MET A 348 -4.94 -1.26 -7.58
C MET A 348 -5.37 -2.21 -6.47
N PRO A 349 -6.66 -2.23 -6.08
CA PRO A 349 -7.17 -3.19 -5.10
C PRO A 349 -6.92 -4.63 -5.54
N ILE A 350 -6.79 -5.55 -4.58
CA ILE A 350 -6.68 -6.99 -4.82
C ILE A 350 -7.87 -7.52 -5.64
N VAL A 351 -9.08 -7.02 -5.38
CA VAL A 351 -10.25 -7.32 -6.21
C VAL A 351 -10.45 -6.18 -7.20
N ASN A 352 -10.09 -6.41 -8.46
CA ASN A 352 -10.06 -5.36 -9.50
C ASN A 352 -10.71 -5.79 -10.83
N GLY A 353 -11.44 -6.92 -10.85
CA GLY A 353 -12.09 -7.47 -12.04
C GLY A 353 -11.17 -8.30 -12.94
N GLY A 354 -9.86 -8.34 -12.64
CA GLY A 354 -8.93 -9.30 -13.23
C GLY A 354 -9.03 -10.68 -12.60
N THR A 355 -8.51 -11.68 -13.30
CA THR A 355 -8.30 -13.03 -12.77
C THR A 355 -6.80 -13.31 -12.71
N TYR A 356 -6.34 -13.72 -11.55
CA TYR A 356 -4.96 -14.11 -11.27
C TYR A 356 -4.75 -15.56 -11.68
N VAL A 357 -3.66 -15.82 -12.38
CA VAL A 357 -3.06 -17.14 -12.59
C VAL A 357 -1.92 -17.28 -11.60
N LEU A 358 -2.06 -18.24 -10.69
CA LEU A 358 -1.09 -18.48 -9.63
C LEU A 358 0.07 -19.34 -10.15
N PRO A 359 1.31 -19.06 -9.75
CA PRO A 359 2.43 -19.93 -10.07
C PRO A 359 2.24 -21.32 -9.44
N ASP A 360 2.68 -22.35 -10.15
CA ASP A 360 2.64 -23.76 -9.76
C ASP A 360 3.93 -24.25 -9.09
N GLY A 361 5.01 -23.46 -9.14
CA GLY A 361 6.32 -23.77 -8.59
C GLY A 361 7.09 -22.53 -8.13
N LYS A 362 8.31 -22.75 -7.61
CA LYS A 362 9.12 -21.66 -7.03
C LYS A 362 9.53 -20.70 -8.13
N ILE A 363 9.12 -19.45 -7.99
CA ILE A 363 9.52 -18.35 -8.86
C ILE A 363 10.63 -17.53 -8.19
N THR A 364 11.62 -17.07 -8.95
CA THR A 364 12.76 -16.32 -8.44
C THR A 364 12.33 -14.92 -8.02
N GLY A 365 12.67 -14.52 -6.79
CA GLY A 365 12.42 -13.18 -6.27
C GLY A 365 11.07 -12.98 -5.58
N ALA A 366 10.10 -13.89 -5.75
CA ALA A 366 8.97 -13.98 -4.81
C ALA A 366 9.37 -14.89 -3.66
N GLY A 367 9.22 -14.44 -2.42
CA GLY A 367 9.37 -15.29 -1.24
C GLY A 367 8.56 -16.58 -1.39
N THR A 368 9.07 -17.68 -0.83
CA THR A 368 8.59 -19.05 -0.97
C THR A 368 7.06 -19.22 -0.83
N ALA A 369 6.30 -18.98 -1.90
CA ALA A 369 4.84 -19.12 -1.93
C ALA A 369 4.40 -19.60 -3.32
N GLY A 370 4.88 -20.77 -3.69
CA GLY A 370 4.55 -21.42 -4.95
C GLY A 370 5.47 -22.61 -5.07
N SER A 371 5.03 -23.76 -4.60
CA SER A 371 5.45 -25.10 -5.02
C SER A 371 4.77 -26.04 -4.04
N SER A 372 4.00 -26.96 -4.61
CA SER A 372 3.41 -28.16 -4.02
C SER A 372 3.81 -28.50 -2.57
N ASP A 373 2.78 -28.77 -1.75
CA ASP A 373 2.81 -29.40 -0.42
C ASP A 373 2.97 -28.48 0.80
N VAL A 374 2.07 -27.50 0.96
CA VAL A 374 1.79 -26.95 2.31
C VAL A 374 0.30 -26.78 2.51
N GLU A 375 -0.18 -27.52 3.50
CA GLU A 375 -1.43 -27.36 4.21
C GLU A 375 -1.68 -25.88 4.51
N GLN A 376 -2.83 -25.40 4.06
CA GLN A 376 -3.32 -24.05 4.29
C GLN A 376 -3.31 -23.76 5.80
N CYS A 377 -2.53 -22.77 6.25
CA CYS A 377 -2.43 -22.44 7.67
C CYS A 377 -3.78 -21.95 8.21
N VAL A 378 -4.53 -22.90 8.79
CA VAL A 378 -5.45 -22.67 9.90
C VAL A 378 -4.62 -22.08 11.05
N ALA A 379 -5.15 -21.08 11.73
CA ALA A 379 -4.42 -20.33 12.75
C ALA A 379 -3.70 -21.22 13.77
N SER A 380 -2.37 -21.20 13.77
CA SER A 380 -1.49 -21.33 14.94
C SER A 380 -0.04 -20.98 14.56
N SER A 381 0.50 -20.03 15.33
CA SER A 381 1.89 -19.59 15.53
C SER A 381 3.07 -20.29 14.81
N SER A 382 4.04 -19.45 14.40
CA SER A 382 5.52 -19.64 14.31
C SER A 382 6.22 -19.94 12.95
N GLY A 383 6.88 -18.88 12.39
CA GLY A 383 8.21 -18.74 11.72
C GLY A 383 8.64 -19.66 10.56
N SER A 384 9.42 -19.26 9.52
CA SER A 384 10.27 -18.08 9.29
C SER A 384 10.76 -18.03 7.81
N ASP A 385 10.93 -16.83 7.23
CA ASP A 385 12.06 -16.53 6.34
C ASP A 385 12.59 -15.15 6.75
N GLY A 386 13.70 -15.12 7.49
CA GLY A 386 14.37 -13.92 7.99
C GLY A 386 13.68 -13.07 9.07
N ASP A 387 12.36 -13.17 9.28
CA ASP A 387 11.66 -12.48 10.37
C ASP A 387 11.96 -13.18 11.69
N VAL A 388 13.00 -12.72 12.38
CA VAL A 388 13.18 -13.05 13.78
C VAL A 388 12.04 -12.40 14.55
N ASP A 389 11.15 -13.25 15.04
CA ASP A 389 10.07 -12.87 15.95
C ASP A 389 10.66 -11.96 17.04
N GLY A 390 10.16 -10.74 17.09
CA GLY A 390 10.59 -9.77 18.09
C GLY A 390 10.18 -10.20 19.49
N THR A 391 9.18 -11.08 19.63
CA THR A 391 8.72 -11.63 20.91
C THR A 391 9.83 -12.45 21.53
N HIS A 392 10.34 -11.99 22.68
CA HIS A 392 11.46 -12.59 23.41
C HIS A 392 12.75 -12.78 22.59
N ALA A 393 12.99 -11.93 21.58
CA ALA A 393 14.15 -12.08 20.70
C ALA A 393 15.47 -12.15 21.46
N SER A 394 16.40 -12.99 20.99
CA SER A 394 17.77 -13.03 21.51
C SER A 394 18.49 -11.70 21.25
N ALA A 395 19.56 -11.41 21.99
CA ALA A 395 20.36 -10.21 21.78
C ALA A 395 20.89 -10.11 20.32
N GLU A 396 21.25 -11.23 19.71
CA GLU A 396 21.71 -11.27 18.32
C GLU A 396 20.56 -11.05 17.33
N ASP A 397 19.37 -11.55 17.62
CA ASP A 397 18.20 -11.34 16.77
C ASP A 397 17.66 -9.93 16.88
N ALA A 398 17.68 -9.34 18.08
CA ALA A 398 17.41 -7.93 18.30
C ALA A 398 18.35 -7.03 17.48
N LYS A 399 19.65 -7.36 17.40
CA LYS A 399 20.61 -6.64 16.55
C LYS A 399 20.27 -6.74 15.05
N LYS A 400 19.81 -7.91 14.58
CA LYS A 400 19.35 -8.09 13.18
C LYS A 400 18.09 -7.27 12.90
N ILE A 401 17.12 -7.29 13.82
CA ILE A 401 15.89 -6.50 13.74
C ILE A 401 16.23 -5.00 13.66
N ALA A 402 17.13 -4.52 14.51
CA ALA A 402 17.57 -3.12 14.50
C ALA A 402 18.26 -2.77 13.18
N ARG A 403 19.20 -3.60 12.69
CA ARG A 403 19.88 -3.37 11.40
C ARG A 403 18.89 -3.26 10.25
N SER A 404 17.90 -4.14 10.21
CA SER A 404 16.85 -4.11 9.18
C SER A 404 15.99 -2.85 9.27
N ARG A 405 15.61 -2.44 10.50
CA ARG A 405 14.74 -1.29 10.73
C ARG A 405 15.42 0.05 10.49
N MET A 406 16.71 0.19 10.79
CA MET A 406 17.47 1.44 10.62
C MET A 406 17.45 1.98 9.19
N LYS A 407 17.29 1.10 8.19
CA LYS A 407 17.11 1.47 6.78
C LYS A 407 15.93 2.41 6.55
N ALA A 408 14.82 2.20 7.28
CA ALA A 408 13.63 3.05 7.20
C ALA A 408 13.84 4.44 7.82
N TYR A 409 14.91 4.64 8.59
CA TYR A 409 15.27 5.91 9.23
C TYR A 409 16.34 6.68 8.45
N GLY A 410 16.80 6.14 7.32
CA GLY A 410 17.89 6.70 6.52
C GLY A 410 19.29 6.46 7.10
N TRP A 411 19.44 5.53 8.05
CA TRP A 411 20.72 5.13 8.65
C TRP A 411 21.16 3.77 8.10
N ASP A 412 21.58 3.74 6.83
CA ASP A 412 22.01 2.51 6.15
C ASP A 412 23.54 2.31 6.17
N ASP A 413 24.30 3.28 6.66
CA ASP A 413 25.75 3.19 6.82
C ASP A 413 26.15 2.40 8.07
N ASP A 414 27.36 1.82 8.02
CA ASP A 414 27.90 0.99 9.11
C ASP A 414 28.23 1.81 10.36
N ASP A 415 28.59 3.08 10.21
CA ASP A 415 28.99 3.95 11.34
C ASP A 415 27.81 4.21 12.28
N GLU A 416 26.63 4.55 11.74
CA GLU A 416 25.41 4.74 12.54
C GLU A 416 24.96 3.45 13.23
N TYR A 417 25.12 2.30 12.56
CA TYR A 417 24.81 1.00 13.17
C TYR A 417 25.76 0.67 14.32
N GLU A 418 27.06 0.91 14.17
CA GLU A 418 28.05 0.70 15.23
C GLU A 418 27.77 1.58 16.44
N CYS A 419 27.43 2.86 16.24
CA CYS A 419 27.01 3.76 17.32
C CYS A 419 25.79 3.22 18.09
N LEU A 420 24.77 2.72 17.39
CA LEU A 420 23.59 2.11 18.02
C LEU A 420 23.97 0.87 18.84
N VAL A 421 24.82 0.00 18.28
CA VAL A 421 25.35 -1.19 18.96
C VAL A 421 26.09 -0.81 20.23
N GLN A 422 26.88 0.25 20.23
CA GLN A 422 27.59 0.71 21.43
C GLN A 422 26.63 1.20 22.52
N ILE A 423 25.59 1.97 22.16
CA ILE A 423 24.59 2.45 23.13
C ILE A 423 23.83 1.27 23.74
N TRP A 424 23.12 0.47 22.94
CA TRP A 424 22.20 -0.55 23.47
C TRP A 424 22.91 -1.76 24.08
N THR A 425 24.18 -2.01 23.72
CA THR A 425 24.99 -2.98 24.46
C THR A 425 25.27 -2.53 25.89
N ARG A 426 25.48 -1.23 26.12
CA ARG A 426 25.78 -0.68 27.46
C ARG A 426 24.53 -0.42 28.29
N GLU A 427 23.42 -0.07 27.65
CA GLU A 427 22.13 0.16 28.30
C GLU A 427 21.49 -1.14 28.80
N SER A 428 21.41 -2.16 27.94
CA SER A 428 20.62 -3.37 28.24
C SER A 428 21.34 -4.68 27.92
N GLY A 429 22.44 -4.61 27.18
CA GLY A 429 23.04 -5.78 26.53
C GLY A 429 22.11 -6.37 25.45
N TRP A 430 21.28 -5.52 24.81
CA TRP A 430 20.28 -5.92 23.82
C TRP A 430 19.17 -6.85 24.34
N ARG A 431 18.95 -6.92 25.65
CA ARG A 431 17.91 -7.77 26.24
C ARG A 431 16.57 -7.06 26.29
N TRP A 432 15.53 -7.69 25.74
CA TRP A 432 14.15 -7.18 25.75
C TRP A 432 13.57 -7.03 27.17
N ASN A 433 14.03 -7.85 28.12
CA ASN A 433 13.60 -7.84 29.52
C ASN A 433 14.59 -7.14 30.46
N ALA A 434 15.52 -6.34 29.93
CA ALA A 434 16.43 -5.60 30.79
C ALA A 434 15.65 -4.57 31.63
N GLU A 435 15.61 -4.77 32.95
CA GLU A 435 14.99 -3.84 33.88
C GLU A 435 16.03 -3.34 34.89
N ASN A 436 16.19 -2.02 34.97
CA ASN A 436 17.00 -1.40 36.01
C ASN A 436 16.16 -1.23 37.28
N THR A 437 16.43 -2.05 38.30
CA THR A 437 15.62 -2.14 39.53
C THR A 437 15.62 -0.85 40.35
N SER A 438 16.64 0.01 40.20
CA SER A 438 16.76 1.26 40.94
C SER A 438 16.02 2.43 40.27
N SER A 439 15.94 2.44 38.93
CA SER A 439 15.35 3.56 38.16
C SER A 439 14.02 3.22 37.47
N GLY A 440 13.71 1.94 37.23
CA GLY A 440 12.55 1.49 36.47
C GLY A 440 12.70 1.63 34.94
N ALA A 441 13.92 1.89 34.45
CA ALA A 441 14.21 1.88 33.01
C ALA A 441 14.06 0.45 32.46
N TYR A 442 13.44 0.30 31.29
CA TYR A 442 13.04 -1.00 30.76
C TYR A 442 13.39 -1.19 29.28
N GLY A 443 13.74 -2.42 28.92
CA GLY A 443 13.91 -2.91 27.56
C GLY A 443 15.22 -2.52 26.90
N ILE A 444 15.36 -2.88 25.62
CA ILE A 444 16.56 -2.65 24.80
C ILE A 444 17.05 -1.19 24.87
N PRO A 445 16.19 -0.18 24.66
CA PRO A 445 16.61 1.23 24.71
C PRO A 445 16.62 1.82 26.13
N GLN A 446 16.38 1.03 27.19
CA GLN A 446 16.26 1.49 28.58
C GLN A 446 15.33 2.71 28.74
N SER A 447 14.11 2.60 28.22
CA SER A 447 13.12 3.67 28.26
C SER A 447 12.69 3.98 29.70
N LEU A 448 12.64 5.27 30.07
CA LEU A 448 12.21 5.74 31.39
C LEU A 448 11.02 6.73 31.30
N PRO A 449 9.82 6.37 31.80
CA PRO A 449 9.41 5.00 32.18
C PRO A 449 9.24 4.09 30.95
N GLY A 450 9.39 2.78 31.14
CA GLY A 450 9.27 1.77 30.08
C GLY A 450 7.96 1.82 29.29
N SER A 451 6.87 2.24 29.95
CA SER A 451 5.52 2.35 29.35
C SER A 451 5.45 3.31 28.15
N LYS A 452 6.43 4.20 27.97
CA LYS A 452 6.51 5.04 26.76
C LYS A 452 6.61 4.21 25.48
N MET A 453 7.17 2.99 25.55
CA MET A 453 7.28 2.10 24.39
C MET A 453 5.93 1.58 23.88
N ALA A 454 4.85 1.72 24.66
CA ALA A 454 3.50 1.39 24.24
C ALA A 454 3.03 2.16 23.00
N SER A 455 3.62 3.33 22.72
CA SER A 455 3.32 4.10 21.51
C SER A 455 3.81 3.44 20.22
N ALA A 456 4.75 2.48 20.31
CA ALA A 456 5.25 1.71 19.18
C ALA A 456 4.53 0.36 19.00
N GLY A 457 3.83 -0.13 20.02
CA GLY A 457 3.12 -1.41 20.04
C GLY A 457 2.75 -1.81 21.49
N GLN A 458 1.60 -2.46 21.69
CA GLN A 458 1.15 -2.84 23.04
C GLN A 458 1.93 -4.02 23.64
N ASP A 459 2.63 -4.78 22.80
CA ASP A 459 3.54 -5.88 23.13
C ASP A 459 4.96 -5.41 23.54
N TRP A 460 5.18 -4.10 23.71
CA TRP A 460 6.48 -3.49 24.01
C TRP A 460 7.21 -4.10 25.21
N ARG A 461 6.49 -4.73 26.14
CA ARG A 461 7.09 -5.33 27.32
C ARG A 461 7.90 -6.58 26.96
N ASP A 462 7.44 -7.34 25.98
CA ASP A 462 7.99 -8.65 25.64
C ASP A 462 8.57 -8.71 24.22
N ASN A 463 8.31 -7.69 23.40
CA ASN A 463 8.69 -7.65 21.99
C ASN A 463 9.87 -6.68 21.71
N ALA A 464 11.05 -7.24 21.43
CA ALA A 464 12.25 -6.53 21.01
C ALA A 464 12.04 -5.65 19.78
N SER A 465 11.26 -6.10 18.79
CA SER A 465 10.97 -5.32 17.58
C SER A 465 10.19 -4.05 17.90
N THR A 466 9.24 -4.12 18.84
CA THR A 466 8.49 -2.96 19.32
C THR A 466 9.38 -2.01 20.12
N GLN A 467 10.24 -2.54 20.99
CA GLN A 467 11.21 -1.74 21.75
C GLN A 467 12.24 -1.05 20.85
N ILE A 468 12.74 -1.76 19.83
CA ILE A 468 13.69 -1.24 18.83
C ILE A 468 13.02 -0.13 18.02
N LYS A 469 11.79 -0.33 17.53
CA LYS A 469 11.05 0.72 16.80
C LYS A 469 10.93 1.99 17.64
N TRP A 470 10.50 1.86 18.90
CA TRP A 470 10.41 3.02 19.80
C TRP A 470 11.77 3.68 20.05
N GLY A 471 12.81 2.89 20.28
CA GLY A 471 14.16 3.38 20.53
C GLY A 471 14.75 4.14 19.34
N LEU A 472 14.53 3.66 18.11
CA LEU A 472 14.94 4.35 16.88
C LEU A 472 14.15 5.65 16.69
N ASP A 473 12.84 5.64 16.92
CA ASP A 473 11.99 6.85 16.89
C ASP A 473 12.48 7.91 17.90
N TYR A 474 12.84 7.47 19.11
CA TYR A 474 13.36 8.35 20.17
C TYR A 474 14.70 9.00 19.77
N ILE A 475 15.64 8.20 19.24
CA ILE A 475 16.94 8.68 18.75
C ILE A 475 16.75 9.72 17.64
N LEU A 476 15.90 9.43 16.65
CA LEU A 476 15.63 10.34 15.55
C LEU A 476 15.07 11.68 16.05
N GLN A 477 14.11 11.65 16.97
CA GLN A 477 13.47 12.86 17.48
C GLN A 477 14.46 13.72 18.29
N ARG A 478 15.24 13.09 19.17
CA ARG A 478 16.00 13.78 20.22
C ARG A 478 17.46 14.05 19.87
N TYR A 479 18.11 13.15 19.14
CA TYR A 479 19.53 13.16 18.80
C TYR A 479 19.83 13.21 17.31
N LYS A 480 18.79 13.09 16.48
CA LYS A 480 18.83 13.07 15.00
C LYS A 480 19.46 11.81 14.41
N THR A 481 20.53 11.28 14.99
CA THR A 481 21.15 10.02 14.55
C THR A 481 21.68 9.19 15.74
N PRO A 482 21.85 7.87 15.59
CA PRO A 482 22.52 7.02 16.58
C PRO A 482 23.88 7.53 17.03
N CYS A 483 24.73 8.01 16.14
CA CYS A 483 26.01 8.60 16.51
C CYS A 483 25.85 9.92 17.27
N GLY A 484 24.83 10.72 16.95
CA GLY A 484 24.43 11.87 17.76
C GLY A 484 24.04 11.49 19.19
N ALA A 485 23.31 10.38 19.35
CA ALA A 485 22.95 9.84 20.66
C ALA A 485 24.18 9.29 21.41
N TRP A 486 25.09 8.61 20.71
CA TRP A 486 26.29 8.04 21.29
C TRP A 486 27.24 9.11 21.85
N ALA A 487 27.40 10.23 21.14
CA ALA A 487 28.19 11.36 21.62
C ALA A 487 27.66 11.94 22.95
N VAL A 488 26.33 11.99 23.12
CA VAL A 488 25.71 12.40 24.39
C VAL A 488 25.95 11.35 25.47
N TRP A 489 25.75 10.07 25.13
CA TRP A 489 25.96 8.94 26.03
C TRP A 489 27.36 8.94 26.64
N GLN A 490 28.40 9.17 25.84
CA GLN A 490 29.81 9.20 26.30
C GLN A 490 30.08 10.27 27.36
N THR A 491 29.28 11.35 27.40
CA THR A 491 29.46 12.45 28.37
C THR A 491 28.59 12.33 29.61
N ARG A 492 27.41 11.68 29.49
CA ARG A 492 26.38 11.66 30.53
C ARG A 492 26.09 10.28 31.11
N ASN A 493 26.57 9.22 30.45
CA ASN A 493 26.21 7.81 30.68
C ASN A 493 24.70 7.53 30.56
N TRP A 494 23.98 8.39 29.83
CA TRP A 494 22.61 8.22 29.38
C TRP A 494 22.44 9.02 28.09
N TYR A 495 21.54 8.58 27.22
CA TYR A 495 21.21 9.29 26.00
C TYR A 495 19.79 9.82 26.09
#